data_AF-A0A352RT71-F1
#
_entry.id   AF-A0A352RT71-F1
#
_cell.length_a   1.000
_cell.length_b   1.000
_cell.length_c   1.000
_cell.angle_alpha   90.00
_cell.angle_beta   90.00
_cell.angle_gamma   90.00
#
_symmetry.space_group_name_H-M   'P 1'
#
loop_
_entity.id
_entity.type
_entity.pdbx_description
1 polymer ?
#
loop_
_entity_poly.entity_id
_entity_poly.type
_entity_poly.pdbx_seq_one_letter_code
_entity_poly.pdbx_strand_id
1 'polypeptide(L)'
;RAQYVANGCVYCHSQQPRSSGQTLADQARGWGRPSTPGDYAYDAPQLLGTMRTGPDLLNVGVRLPSRDWQLTHLYQPRAIFDWSIMPSYPFLFEVKEKAAPGEVVVKLPQKYRPADGKVVVARQEALDLVAYLLSLDRSYPVSAKEATLRDRGYDPKTQQGSRQ
;
A
#
# COMPACT_ATOMS: atom_id res chain seq x y z
N ARG A 1 7.43 7.76 0.90
CA ARG A 1 6.76 7.54 2.22
C ARG A 1 6.08 8.79 2.75
N ALA A 2 6.75 9.94 2.81
CA ALA A 2 6.14 11.19 3.33
C ALA A 2 4.79 11.53 2.68
N GLN A 3 4.68 11.37 1.35
CA GLN A 3 3.43 11.58 0.62
C GLN A 3 2.29 10.65 1.07
N TYR A 4 2.58 9.40 1.41
CA TYR A 4 1.57 8.47 1.93
C TYR A 4 0.99 8.94 3.27
N VAL A 5 1.86 9.47 4.13
CA VAL A 5 1.46 10.03 5.43
C VAL A 5 0.71 11.34 5.27
N ALA A 6 1.25 12.27 4.47
CA ALA A 6 0.68 13.60 4.25
C ALA A 6 -0.73 13.55 3.65
N ASN A 7 -0.99 12.56 2.79
CA ASN A 7 -2.31 12.38 2.18
C ASN A 7 -3.25 11.46 2.99
N GLY A 8 -2.85 11.04 4.20
CA GLY A 8 -3.72 10.26 5.08
C GLY A 8 -4.07 8.87 4.58
N CYS A 9 -3.26 8.26 3.72
CA CYS A 9 -3.57 6.95 3.13
C CYS A 9 -3.78 5.85 4.19
N VAL A 10 -3.09 5.98 5.34
CA VAL A 10 -3.17 5.08 6.51
C VAL A 10 -4.57 5.00 7.13
N TYR A 11 -5.43 6.00 6.92
CA TYR A 11 -6.79 6.00 7.45
C TYR A 11 -7.72 5.03 6.71
N CYS A 12 -7.39 4.67 5.48
CA CYS A 12 -8.18 3.74 4.66
C CYS A 12 -7.48 2.40 4.43
N HIS A 13 -6.15 2.38 4.50
CA HIS A 13 -5.33 1.23 4.16
C HIS A 13 -4.45 0.82 5.34
N SER A 14 -4.56 -0.45 5.72
CA SER A 14 -3.59 -1.06 6.63
C SER A 14 -2.33 -1.52 5.90
N GLN A 15 -1.27 -1.72 6.66
CA GLN A 15 -0.05 -2.40 6.22
C GLN A 15 0.29 -3.50 7.22
N GLN A 16 -0.66 -4.39 7.51
CA GLN A 16 -0.57 -5.43 8.52
C GLN A 16 -1.42 -6.67 8.15
N PRO A 17 -1.08 -7.44 7.09
CA PRO A 17 -1.72 -8.71 6.80
C PRO A 17 -1.65 -9.64 8.01
N ARG A 18 -2.78 -10.22 8.40
CA ARG A 18 -2.89 -11.05 9.61
C ARG A 18 -2.67 -12.52 9.28
N SER A 19 -2.30 -13.31 10.29
CA SER A 19 -2.14 -14.75 10.14
C SER A 19 -3.48 -15.47 10.01
N SER A 20 -3.45 -16.65 9.39
CA SER A 20 -4.60 -17.55 9.25
C SER A 20 -5.26 -17.91 10.59
N GLY A 21 -4.48 -17.92 11.67
CA GLY A 21 -5.00 -18.16 13.02
C GLY A 21 -5.81 -16.99 13.60
N GLN A 22 -5.72 -15.79 13.02
CA GLN A 22 -6.57 -14.64 13.35
C GLN A 22 -7.69 -14.48 12.34
N THR A 23 -7.42 -14.68 11.05
CA THR A 23 -8.43 -14.70 9.99
C THR A 23 -7.93 -15.40 8.73
N LEU A 24 -8.81 -16.14 8.07
CA LEU A 24 -8.55 -16.71 6.74
C LEU A 24 -8.76 -15.68 5.62
N ALA A 25 -9.45 -14.57 5.90
CA ALA A 25 -9.87 -13.62 4.88
C ALA A 25 -8.69 -12.85 4.25
N ASP A 26 -7.64 -12.56 5.02
CA ASP A 26 -6.46 -11.84 4.52
C ASP A 26 -5.67 -12.71 3.52
N GLN A 27 -5.57 -14.03 3.78
CA GLN A 27 -4.98 -14.99 2.85
C GLN A 27 -5.83 -15.16 1.59
N ALA A 28 -7.15 -15.29 1.73
CA ALA A 28 -8.06 -15.43 0.60
C ALA A 28 -8.04 -14.21 -0.34
N ARG A 29 -7.77 -13.00 0.19
CA ARG A 29 -7.57 -11.78 -0.60
C ARG A 29 -6.19 -11.67 -1.25
N GLY A 30 -5.28 -12.60 -0.97
CA GLY A 30 -3.95 -12.63 -1.55
C GLY A 30 -3.04 -11.49 -1.10
N TRP A 31 -3.17 -10.98 0.13
CA TRP A 31 -2.35 -9.87 0.64
C TRP A 31 -0.91 -10.25 1.02
N GLY A 32 -0.52 -11.49 0.77
CA GLY A 32 0.80 -12.02 1.08
C GLY A 32 0.86 -12.67 2.47
N ARG A 33 2.09 -12.95 2.91
CA ARG A 33 2.32 -13.55 4.23
C ARG A 33 1.91 -12.61 5.37
N PRO A 34 1.65 -13.14 6.57
CA PRO A 34 1.42 -12.31 7.74
C PRO A 34 2.60 -11.39 8.02
N SER A 35 2.33 -10.19 8.52
CA SER A 35 3.36 -9.26 8.95
C SER A 35 4.07 -9.75 10.22
N THR A 36 5.38 -9.51 10.33
CA THR A 36 6.17 -9.75 11.53
C THR A 36 6.69 -8.44 12.14
N PRO A 37 7.12 -8.43 13.41
CA PRO A 37 7.74 -7.24 13.99
C PRO A 37 8.94 -6.71 13.19
N GLY A 38 9.71 -7.60 12.57
CA GLY A 38 10.86 -7.24 11.72
C GLY A 38 10.48 -6.43 10.47
N ASP A 39 9.25 -6.59 9.95
CA ASP A 39 8.77 -5.83 8.79
C ASP A 39 8.72 -4.31 9.03
N TYR A 40 8.71 -3.90 10.30
CA TYR A 40 8.54 -2.51 10.75
C TYR A 40 9.77 -1.94 11.47
N ALA A 41 10.88 -2.68 11.53
CA ALA A 41 12.06 -2.30 12.31
C ALA A 41 12.63 -0.92 11.91
N TYR A 42 12.41 -0.50 10.66
CA TYR A 42 12.88 0.76 10.10
C TYR A 42 11.77 1.79 9.88
N ASP A 43 10.53 1.50 10.31
CA ASP A 43 9.40 2.41 10.13
C ASP A 43 9.26 3.35 11.33
N ALA A 44 9.41 4.65 11.08
CA ALA A 44 9.21 5.70 12.09
C ALA A 44 8.29 6.83 11.56
N PRO A 45 7.08 7.02 12.10
CA PRO A 45 6.34 6.06 12.94
C PRO A 45 5.87 4.83 12.13
N GLN A 46 5.42 3.78 12.80
CA GLN A 46 4.85 2.62 12.10
C GLN A 46 3.51 2.98 11.44
N LEU A 47 3.28 2.53 10.19
CA LEU A 47 2.08 2.82 9.40
C LEU A 47 1.15 1.59 9.32
N LEU A 48 0.85 1.00 10.48
CA LEU A 48 0.08 -0.24 10.56
C LEU A 48 -1.36 -0.07 10.04
N GLY A 49 -1.97 1.09 10.32
CA GLY A 49 -3.38 1.37 10.06
C GLY A 49 -4.32 0.64 11.02
N THR A 50 -5.49 1.22 11.26
CA THR A 50 -6.51 0.66 12.17
C THR A 50 -7.83 0.36 11.47
N MET A 51 -8.00 0.83 10.23
CA MET A 51 -9.19 0.62 9.40
C MET A 51 -8.81 0.08 8.01
N ARG A 52 -9.78 -0.59 7.38
CA ARG A 52 -9.63 -1.26 6.08
C ARG A 52 -10.81 -0.93 5.16
N THR A 53 -10.95 0.35 4.86
CA THR A 53 -11.87 0.83 3.82
C THR A 53 -11.37 0.37 2.44
N GLY A 54 -10.05 0.40 2.24
CA GLY A 54 -9.36 -0.18 1.09
C GLY A 54 -8.54 -1.42 1.46
N PRO A 55 -7.93 -2.08 0.46
CA PRO A 55 -7.10 -3.27 0.67
C PRO A 55 -5.84 -2.97 1.49
N ASP A 56 -5.29 -4.01 2.14
CA ASP A 56 -3.97 -3.92 2.76
C ASP A 56 -2.85 -3.70 1.72
N LEU A 57 -1.88 -2.85 2.07
CA LEU A 57 -0.84 -2.39 1.17
C LEU A 57 0.56 -2.92 1.48
N LEU A 58 0.77 -3.69 2.55
CA LEU A 58 2.14 -4.09 2.96
C LEU A 58 2.94 -4.80 1.86
N ASN A 59 2.24 -5.52 0.97
CA ASN A 59 2.82 -6.24 -0.17
C ASN A 59 2.31 -5.71 -1.53
N VAL A 60 1.83 -4.47 -1.61
CA VAL A 60 1.26 -3.96 -2.87
C VAL A 60 2.27 -3.87 -4.00
N GLY A 61 3.56 -3.66 -3.70
CA GLY A 61 4.62 -3.64 -4.71
C GLY A 61 4.77 -4.98 -5.44
N VAL A 62 4.51 -6.09 -4.77
CA VAL A 62 4.50 -7.44 -5.36
C VAL A 62 3.21 -7.70 -6.13
N ARG A 63 2.06 -7.29 -5.57
CA ARG A 63 0.74 -7.60 -6.12
C ARG A 63 0.38 -6.75 -7.34
N LEU A 64 0.80 -5.48 -7.33
CA LEU A 64 0.47 -4.47 -8.32
C LEU A 64 1.73 -3.67 -8.70
N PRO A 65 2.72 -4.31 -9.36
CA PRO A 65 4.05 -3.74 -9.62
C PRO A 65 4.07 -2.67 -10.73
N SER A 66 2.96 -2.49 -11.45
CA SER A 66 2.90 -1.55 -12.57
C SER A 66 2.82 -0.11 -12.08
N ARG A 67 3.87 0.68 -12.34
CA ARG A 67 3.88 2.13 -12.10
C ARG A 67 2.70 2.82 -12.78
N ASP A 68 2.39 2.45 -14.02
CA ASP A 68 1.29 3.04 -14.78
C ASP A 68 -0.06 2.77 -14.11
N TRP A 69 -0.27 1.54 -13.60
CA TRP A 69 -1.46 1.19 -12.85
C TRP A 69 -1.60 2.05 -11.59
N GLN A 70 -0.51 2.21 -10.83
CA GLN A 70 -0.52 3.01 -9.60
C GLN A 70 -0.84 4.48 -9.89
N LEU A 71 -0.23 5.07 -10.92
CA LEU A 71 -0.47 6.46 -11.31
C LEU A 71 -1.92 6.66 -11.77
N THR A 72 -2.44 5.77 -12.61
CA THR A 72 -3.83 5.84 -13.08
C THR A 72 -4.81 5.65 -11.92
N HIS A 73 -4.54 4.72 -11.01
CA HIS A 73 -5.37 4.49 -9.83
C HIS A 73 -5.37 5.70 -8.88
N LEU A 74 -4.23 6.36 -8.66
CA LEU A 74 -4.16 7.59 -7.84
C LEU A 74 -4.91 8.75 -8.49
N TYR A 75 -4.76 8.96 -9.80
CA TYR A 75 -5.43 10.04 -10.52
C TYR A 75 -6.95 9.81 -10.61
N GLN A 76 -7.35 8.61 -11.02
CA GLN A 76 -8.74 8.24 -11.23
C GLN A 76 -8.98 6.78 -10.81
N PRO A 77 -9.23 6.51 -9.51
CA PRO A 77 -9.48 5.16 -9.00
C PRO A 77 -10.63 4.46 -9.74
N ARG A 78 -11.68 5.23 -10.09
CA ARG A 78 -12.86 4.75 -10.83
C ARG A 78 -12.60 4.43 -12.30
N ALA A 79 -11.40 4.70 -12.81
CA ALA A 79 -10.96 4.24 -14.12
C ALA A 79 -10.48 2.79 -14.10
N ILE A 80 -10.08 2.28 -12.94
CA ILE A 80 -9.66 0.89 -12.73
C ILE A 80 -10.79 0.07 -12.14
N PHE A 81 -11.42 0.58 -11.08
CA PHE A 81 -12.55 -0.06 -10.39
C PHE A 81 -13.68 0.94 -10.24
N ASP A 82 -14.73 0.82 -11.05
CA ASP A 82 -15.86 1.75 -11.10
C ASP A 82 -16.54 1.96 -9.74
N TRP A 83 -16.60 0.93 -8.91
CA TRP A 83 -17.14 0.95 -7.55
C TRP A 83 -16.17 1.50 -6.49
N SER A 84 -14.95 1.91 -6.85
CA SER A 84 -13.96 2.37 -5.89
C SER A 84 -14.43 3.61 -5.14
N ILE A 85 -14.41 3.54 -3.81
CA ILE A 85 -14.67 4.67 -2.91
C ILE A 85 -13.40 5.46 -2.56
N MET A 86 -12.24 5.08 -3.11
CA MET A 86 -11.00 5.83 -2.91
C MET A 86 -11.15 7.23 -3.53
N PRO A 87 -10.79 8.30 -2.80
CA PRO A 87 -10.72 9.64 -3.37
C PRO A 87 -9.75 9.71 -4.55
N SER A 88 -10.02 10.58 -5.52
CA SER A 88 -9.02 10.92 -6.54
C SER A 88 -7.99 11.88 -5.97
N TYR A 89 -6.74 11.79 -6.45
CA TYR A 89 -5.63 12.64 -6.03
C TYR A 89 -5.17 13.56 -7.19
N PRO A 90 -6.08 14.28 -7.89
CA PRO A 90 -5.72 15.01 -9.11
C PRO A 90 -4.71 16.13 -8.86
N PHE A 91 -4.63 16.62 -7.61
CA PHE A 91 -3.68 17.65 -7.19
C PHE A 91 -2.21 17.18 -7.21
N LEU A 92 -1.94 15.88 -7.26
CA LEU A 92 -0.59 15.32 -7.47
C LEU A 92 -0.20 15.26 -8.96
N PHE A 93 -1.04 15.79 -9.84
CA PHE A 93 -0.88 15.74 -11.29
C PHE A 93 -1.04 17.13 -11.90
N GLU A 94 -0.71 17.23 -13.18
CA GLU A 94 -0.88 18.45 -13.96
C GLU A 94 -1.46 18.10 -15.33
N VAL A 95 -2.42 18.89 -15.81
CA VAL A 95 -2.98 18.77 -17.16
C VAL A 95 -2.30 19.81 -18.05
N LYS A 96 -1.70 19.37 -19.15
CA LYS A 96 -0.99 20.25 -20.09
C LYS A 96 -1.17 19.81 -21.55
N GLU A 97 -0.91 20.72 -22.48
CA GLU A 97 -1.03 20.45 -23.92
C GLU A 97 -0.11 19.32 -24.38
N LYS A 98 1.15 19.35 -23.95
CA LYS A 98 2.17 18.34 -24.26
C LYS A 98 3.10 18.15 -23.08
N ALA A 99 3.54 16.91 -22.87
CA ALA A 99 4.53 16.58 -21.87
C ALA A 99 5.91 17.10 -22.29
N ALA A 100 6.65 17.68 -21.34
CA ALA A 100 8.05 18.02 -21.53
C ALA A 100 8.93 16.75 -21.50
N PRO A 101 10.15 16.80 -22.08
CA PRO A 101 11.09 15.67 -22.00
C PRO A 101 11.33 15.23 -20.55
N GLY A 102 11.18 13.93 -20.28
CA GLY A 102 11.36 13.34 -18.96
C GLY A 102 10.11 13.33 -18.07
N GLU A 103 9.04 14.02 -18.45
CA GLU A 103 7.78 13.95 -17.70
C GLU A 103 7.05 12.61 -17.91
N VAL A 104 6.35 12.16 -16.87
CA VAL A 104 5.66 10.87 -16.89
C VAL A 104 4.18 11.10 -17.14
N VAL A 105 3.73 10.69 -18.32
CA VAL A 105 2.32 10.78 -18.74
C VAL A 105 1.51 9.64 -18.11
N VAL A 106 0.38 9.98 -17.50
CA VAL A 106 -0.55 9.01 -16.90
C VAL A 106 -1.36 8.32 -18.00
N LYS A 107 -1.35 6.98 -18.01
CA LYS A 107 -2.08 6.17 -19.01
C LYS A 107 -3.56 6.02 -18.63
N LEU A 108 -4.39 6.90 -19.18
CA LEU A 108 -5.83 6.91 -18.91
C LEU A 108 -6.65 6.21 -20.01
N PRO A 109 -7.70 5.46 -19.65
CA PRO A 109 -8.72 5.02 -20.60
C PRO A 109 -9.37 6.23 -21.28
N GLN A 110 -9.80 6.06 -22.54
CA GLN A 110 -10.30 7.16 -23.38
C GLN A 110 -11.39 8.00 -22.69
N LYS A 111 -12.32 7.36 -21.97
CA LYS A 111 -13.40 8.01 -21.20
C LYS A 111 -12.90 9.03 -20.17
N TYR A 112 -11.70 8.86 -19.63
CA TYR A 112 -11.16 9.67 -18.53
C TYR A 112 -10.02 10.60 -18.96
N ARG A 113 -9.70 10.65 -20.25
CA ARG A 113 -8.70 11.58 -20.78
C ARG A 113 -9.27 13.00 -20.75
N PRO A 114 -8.42 14.02 -20.52
CA PRO A 114 -8.83 15.41 -20.71
C PRO A 114 -9.44 15.65 -22.10
N ALA A 115 -10.44 16.51 -22.16
CA ALA A 115 -10.93 17.04 -23.43
C ALA A 115 -9.79 17.82 -24.13
N ASP A 116 -9.91 18.01 -25.44
CA ASP A 116 -8.99 18.80 -26.27
C ASP A 116 -7.62 18.15 -26.58
N GLY A 117 -7.42 16.86 -26.26
CA GLY A 117 -6.17 16.16 -26.58
C GLY A 117 -5.01 16.45 -25.64
N LYS A 118 -5.26 17.18 -24.55
CA LYS A 118 -4.32 17.42 -23.46
C LYS A 118 -3.91 16.11 -22.77
N VAL A 119 -2.73 16.14 -22.16
CA VAL A 119 -2.17 15.03 -21.39
C VAL A 119 -2.16 15.33 -19.90
N VAL A 120 -2.25 14.27 -19.10
CA VAL A 120 -2.05 14.34 -17.65
C VAL A 120 -0.65 13.85 -17.35
N VAL A 121 0.14 14.66 -16.65
CA VAL A 121 1.49 14.30 -16.20
C VAL A 121 1.54 14.20 -14.69
N ALA A 122 2.35 13.26 -14.18
CA ALA A 122 2.57 13.09 -12.76
C ALA A 122 3.58 14.11 -12.24
N ARG A 123 3.24 14.81 -11.14
CA ARG A 123 4.20 15.65 -10.41
C ARG A 123 5.13 14.77 -9.57
N GLN A 124 6.21 15.34 -9.06
CA GLN A 124 7.18 14.60 -8.25
C GLN A 124 6.53 13.91 -7.04
N GLU A 125 5.55 14.54 -6.41
CA GLU A 125 4.83 14.01 -5.26
C GLU A 125 4.05 12.73 -5.60
N ALA A 126 3.43 12.66 -6.79
CA ALA A 126 2.81 11.41 -7.27
C ALA A 126 3.87 10.33 -7.48
N LEU A 127 5.02 10.69 -8.05
CA LEU A 127 6.10 9.74 -8.30
C LEU A 127 6.69 9.19 -6.99
N ASP A 128 6.89 10.04 -5.99
CA ASP A 128 7.39 9.65 -4.67
C ASP A 128 6.40 8.76 -3.91
N LEU A 129 5.09 9.02 -4.07
CA LEU A 129 4.05 8.16 -3.53
C LEU A 129 4.07 6.79 -4.20
N VAL A 130 4.11 6.74 -5.54
CA VAL A 130 4.17 5.47 -6.28
C VAL A 130 5.45 4.71 -5.99
N ALA A 131 6.60 5.38 -5.92
CA ALA A 131 7.87 4.76 -5.55
C ALA A 131 7.78 4.10 -4.16
N TYR A 132 7.13 4.76 -3.20
CA TYR A 132 6.85 4.16 -1.91
C TYR A 132 5.96 2.93 -2.01
N LEU A 133 4.82 3.02 -2.70
CA LEU A 133 3.91 1.87 -2.86
C LEU A 133 4.60 0.68 -3.53
N LEU A 134 5.43 0.92 -4.54
CA LEU A 134 6.20 -0.12 -5.22
C LEU A 134 7.31 -0.71 -4.33
N SER A 135 7.83 0.06 -3.37
CA SER A 135 8.80 -0.44 -2.38
C SER A 135 8.18 -1.31 -1.28
N LEU A 136 6.85 -1.36 -1.18
CA LEU A 136 6.14 -2.21 -0.23
C LEU A 136 6.12 -3.66 -0.72
N ASP A 137 7.25 -4.30 -0.49
CA ASP A 137 7.52 -5.71 -0.74
C ASP A 137 8.06 -6.33 0.55
N ARG A 138 7.28 -7.25 1.13
CA ARG A 138 7.68 -8.11 2.25
C ARG A 138 7.56 -9.57 1.85
N SER A 139 7.91 -9.91 0.60
CA SER A 139 7.90 -11.29 0.09
C SER A 139 9.08 -12.14 0.57
N TYR A 140 10.07 -11.52 1.22
CA TYR A 140 11.23 -12.22 1.75
C TYR A 140 10.84 -13.32 2.76
N PRO A 141 11.59 -14.43 2.81
CA PRO A 141 11.29 -15.54 3.70
C PRO A 141 11.46 -15.13 5.16
N VAL A 142 10.57 -15.62 6.01
CA VAL A 142 10.58 -15.39 7.45
C VAL A 142 10.95 -16.70 8.12
N SER A 143 11.73 -16.65 9.20
CA SER A 143 12.10 -17.87 9.92
C SER A 143 10.87 -18.56 10.51
N ALA A 144 10.92 -19.89 10.68
CA ALA A 144 9.83 -20.63 11.32
C ALA A 144 9.50 -20.10 12.73
N LYS A 145 10.52 -19.61 13.45
CA LYS A 145 10.38 -18.99 14.77
C LYS A 145 9.57 -17.70 14.69
N GLU A 146 9.90 -16.79 13.78
CA GLU A 146 9.17 -15.53 13.62
C GLU A 146 7.76 -15.74 13.06
N ALA A 147 7.57 -16.70 12.16
CA ALA A 147 6.25 -17.02 11.58
C ALA A 147 5.27 -17.60 12.62
N THR A 148 5.79 -18.22 13.68
CA THR A 148 5.00 -18.82 14.77
C THR A 148 5.01 -17.96 16.05
N LEU A 149 5.77 -16.87 16.07
CA LEU A 149 5.87 -15.97 17.21
C LEU A 149 4.50 -15.32 17.44
N ARG A 150 3.89 -15.61 18.59
CA ARG A 150 2.63 -15.04 19.02
C ARG A 150 2.72 -14.67 20.47
N ASP A 151 2.17 -13.51 20.81
CA ASP A 151 1.90 -13.18 22.20
C ASP A 151 0.87 -14.19 22.74
N ARG A 152 1.26 -14.93 23.77
CA ARG A 152 0.35 -15.86 24.47
C ARG A 152 -0.51 -15.13 25.51
N GLY A 153 -0.38 -13.81 25.62
CA GLY A 153 -0.97 -13.00 26.67
C GLY A 153 -0.37 -13.35 28.03
N TYR A 154 -1.13 -13.06 29.08
CA TYR A 154 -0.80 -13.54 30.43
C TYR A 154 -1.04 -15.05 30.52
N ASP A 155 0.00 -15.84 30.26
CA ASP A 155 0.01 -17.29 30.53
C ASP A 155 0.73 -17.53 31.86
N PRO A 156 0.02 -17.87 32.95
CA PRO A 156 0.65 -18.12 34.25
C PRO A 156 1.63 -19.31 34.25
N LYS A 157 1.60 -20.18 33.22
CA LYS A 157 2.49 -21.36 33.13
C LYS A 157 3.88 -21.03 32.56
N THR A 158 4.06 -19.92 31.85
CA THR A 158 5.37 -19.54 31.28
C THR A 158 6.28 -18.82 32.27
N GLN A 159 5.78 -18.37 33.44
CA GLN A 159 6.60 -17.73 34.49
C GLN A 159 7.32 -18.71 35.43
N GLN A 160 6.98 -20.00 35.44
CA GLN A 160 7.64 -20.98 36.32
C GLN A 160 9.05 -21.38 35.84
N GLY A 161 9.46 -20.98 34.63
CA GLY A 161 10.75 -21.33 34.04
C GLY A 161 11.87 -20.29 34.21
N SER A 162 11.62 -19.12 34.80
CA SER A 162 12.62 -18.03 34.94
C SER A 162 13.02 -17.73 36.39
N ARG A 163 12.68 -18.62 37.33
CA ARG A 163 13.23 -18.61 38.70
C ARG A 163 14.06 -19.87 38.94
N GLN A 164 15.28 -19.87 38.43
CA GLN A 164 16.41 -20.65 38.96
C GLN A 164 17.66 -19.79 38.86
#